data_AF-A0A0J7I651-F1
#
_entry.id   AF-A0A0J7I651-F1
#
_cell.length_a   1.000
_cell.length_b   1.000
_cell.length_c   1.000
_cell.angle_alpha   90.00
_cell.angle_beta   90.00
_cell.angle_gamma   90.00
#
_symmetry.space_group_name_H-M   'P 1'
#
loop_
_entity.id
_entity.type
_entity.pdbx_description
1 polymer ?
#
loop_
_entity_poly.entity_id
_entity_poly.type
_entity_poly.pdbx_seq_one_letter_code
_entity_poly.pdbx_strand_id
1 'polypeptide(L)'
;MFCYLNSVRDGISQEKNFFLRMIDDISQSIVSINSLAKDGISNTCLRELRYLIEVAIKSCFIVRNSNKDTFVEQIKEYEKLLNSSNINQINTLEFYYLDDFNEDFKTEAKKLYGFLSKYTHASSYQLMERLNRNIIGRTIGFEGTKELKELNNTIEKVYSVVIVLIFHSVAQYVPGDFLVEQTGKRLIGILQNLNIFP
;
A
#
# COMPACT_ATOMS: atom_id res chain seq x y z
N MET A 1 -9.10 14.52 -6.56
CA MET A 1 -8.72 14.87 -7.94
C MET A 1 -8.47 13.63 -8.80
N PHE A 2 -7.65 12.67 -8.38
CA PHE A 2 -7.41 11.40 -9.11
C PHE A 2 -8.69 10.58 -9.38
N CYS A 3 -9.51 10.35 -8.35
CA CYS A 3 -10.81 9.65 -8.51
C CYS A 3 -11.80 10.44 -9.40
N TYR A 4 -11.72 11.76 -9.38
CA TYR A 4 -12.57 12.63 -10.20
C TYR A 4 -12.16 12.58 -11.69
N LEU A 5 -10.86 12.61 -12.00
CA LEU A 5 -10.35 12.45 -13.37
C LEU A 5 -10.71 11.09 -13.98
N ASN A 6 -10.71 10.03 -13.15
CA ASN A 6 -11.20 8.72 -13.55
C ASN A 6 -12.71 8.75 -13.85
N SER A 7 -13.51 9.37 -12.98
CA SER A 7 -14.97 9.52 -13.11
C SER A 7 -15.42 10.24 -14.39
N VAL A 8 -14.75 11.35 -14.73
CA VAL A 8 -15.18 12.25 -15.83
C VAL A 8 -14.97 11.61 -17.21
N ARG A 9 -13.94 10.77 -17.39
CA ARG A 9 -13.63 10.15 -18.68
C ARG A 9 -14.32 8.80 -18.91
N ASP A 10 -14.64 8.07 -17.84
CA ASP A 10 -14.99 6.66 -17.93
C ASP A 10 -16.17 6.32 -17.03
N GLY A 11 -17.24 7.13 -17.08
CA GLY A 11 -18.40 7.12 -16.16
C GLY A 11 -19.11 5.78 -15.91
N ILE A 12 -18.69 4.68 -16.55
CA ILE A 12 -19.16 3.30 -16.36
C ILE A 12 -18.17 2.47 -15.50
N SER A 13 -16.90 2.84 -15.45
CA SER A 13 -15.79 2.10 -14.85
C SER A 13 -15.71 2.25 -13.33
N GLN A 14 -16.13 3.40 -12.79
CA GLN A 14 -16.16 3.63 -11.34
C GLN A 14 -17.11 2.67 -10.60
N GLU A 15 -18.28 2.34 -11.17
CA GLU A 15 -19.23 1.46 -10.48
C GLU A 15 -18.70 0.04 -10.29
N LYS A 16 -17.79 -0.40 -11.18
CA LYS A 16 -17.24 -1.77 -11.20
C LYS A 16 -15.79 -1.85 -10.71
N ASN A 17 -15.10 -0.74 -10.48
CA ASN A 17 -13.71 -0.77 -10.04
C ASN A 17 -13.64 -1.00 -8.52
N PHE A 18 -13.31 -2.23 -8.12
CA PHE A 18 -13.20 -2.61 -6.72
C PHE A 18 -12.23 -1.72 -5.92
N PHE A 19 -11.06 -1.41 -6.48
CA PHE A 19 -10.04 -0.62 -5.80
C PHE A 19 -10.54 0.80 -5.48
N LEU A 20 -11.22 1.45 -6.43
CA LEU A 20 -11.77 2.79 -6.20
C LEU A 20 -12.84 2.80 -5.11
N ARG A 21 -13.56 1.69 -4.89
CA ARG A 21 -14.52 1.57 -3.78
C ARG A 21 -13.85 1.38 -2.42
N MET A 22 -12.61 0.90 -2.39
CA MET A 22 -11.80 0.82 -1.17
C MET A 22 -11.10 2.14 -0.82
N ILE A 23 -11.34 3.22 -1.59
CA ILE A 23 -10.63 4.49 -1.37
C ILE A 23 -10.94 5.11 -0.01
N ASP A 24 -12.16 4.90 0.51
CA ASP A 24 -12.56 5.41 1.81
C ASP A 24 -11.78 4.71 2.93
N ASP A 25 -11.66 3.38 2.87
CA ASP A 25 -10.86 2.60 3.81
C ASP A 25 -9.36 2.96 3.72
N ILE A 26 -8.82 3.09 2.50
CA ILE A 26 -7.43 3.53 2.27
C ILE A 26 -7.21 4.93 2.85
N SER A 27 -8.14 5.86 2.65
CA SER A 27 -8.03 7.23 3.15
C SER A 27 -8.12 7.28 4.67
N GLN A 28 -9.01 6.49 5.27
CA GLN A 28 -9.10 6.33 6.73
C GLN A 28 -7.80 5.79 7.31
N SER A 29 -7.20 4.77 6.70
CA SER A 29 -5.88 4.26 7.10
C SER A 29 -4.79 5.31 7.00
N ILE A 30 -4.74 6.11 5.94
CA ILE A 30 -3.76 7.19 5.78
C ILE A 30 -3.89 8.22 6.92
N VAL A 31 -5.12 8.64 7.24
CA VAL A 31 -5.37 9.57 8.36
C VAL A 31 -4.98 8.93 9.70
N SER A 32 -5.33 7.66 9.91
CA SER A 32 -4.97 6.89 11.10
C SER A 32 -3.45 6.80 11.29
N ILE A 33 -2.71 6.44 10.24
CA ILE A 33 -1.23 6.34 10.25
C ILE A 33 -0.61 7.68 10.68
N ASN A 34 -1.10 8.80 10.15
CA ASN A 34 -0.60 10.13 10.51
C ASN A 34 -0.82 10.44 12.00
N SER A 35 -2.02 10.18 12.52
CA SER A 35 -2.33 10.39 13.95
C SER A 35 -1.50 9.47 14.84
N LEU A 36 -1.46 8.17 14.54
CA LEU A 36 -0.71 7.17 15.30
C LEU A 36 0.79 7.48 15.32
N ALA A 37 1.36 7.91 14.19
CA ALA A 37 2.77 8.28 14.11
C ALA A 37 3.08 9.55 14.91
N LYS A 38 2.21 10.57 14.87
CA LYS A 38 2.36 11.80 15.66
C LYS A 38 2.30 11.54 17.17
N ASP A 39 1.43 10.63 17.58
CA ASP A 39 1.26 10.28 19.00
C ASP A 39 2.29 9.25 19.50
N GLY A 40 3.24 8.83 18.65
CA GLY A 40 4.27 7.85 19.00
C GLY A 40 3.73 6.44 19.24
N ILE A 41 2.57 6.10 18.67
CA ILE A 41 1.91 4.79 18.79
C ILE A 41 2.41 3.86 17.68
N SER A 42 3.72 3.64 17.64
CA SER A 42 4.44 3.01 16.52
C SER A 42 3.97 1.59 16.17
N ASN A 43 3.71 0.72 17.16
CA ASN A 43 3.27 -0.65 16.87
C ASN A 43 1.89 -0.70 16.20
N THR A 44 0.97 0.19 16.61
CA THR A 44 -0.35 0.29 15.99
C THR A 44 -0.23 0.89 14.60
N CYS A 45 0.64 1.89 14.42
CA CYS A 45 0.97 2.44 13.11
C CYS A 45 1.48 1.34 12.14
N LEU A 46 2.40 0.48 12.58
CA LEU A 46 2.90 -0.65 11.80
C LEU A 46 1.82 -1.69 11.47
N ARG A 47 0.86 -1.90 12.37
CA ARG A 47 -0.31 -2.76 12.10
C ARG A 47 -1.22 -2.15 11.03
N GLU A 48 -1.44 -0.84 11.09
CA GLU A 48 -2.25 -0.12 10.10
C GLU A 48 -1.58 -0.12 8.73
N LEU A 49 -0.25 0.04 8.68
CA LEU A 49 0.55 -0.10 7.47
C LEU A 49 0.44 -1.50 6.85
N ARG A 50 0.40 -2.55 7.68
CA ARG A 50 0.15 -3.94 7.23
C ARG A 50 -1.22 -4.06 6.58
N TYR A 51 -2.26 -3.51 7.21
CA TYR A 51 -3.60 -3.52 6.65
C TYR A 51 -3.64 -2.80 5.30
N LEU A 52 -3.02 -1.62 5.22
CA LEU A 52 -3.02 -0.79 4.02
C LEU A 52 -2.37 -1.50 2.81
N ILE A 53 -1.20 -2.13 3.00
CA ILE A 53 -0.53 -2.86 1.90
C ILE A 53 -1.32 -4.12 1.50
N GLU A 54 -1.96 -4.80 2.45
CA GLU A 54 -2.77 -5.99 2.20
C GLU A 54 -4.03 -5.65 1.37
N VAL A 55 -4.75 -4.60 1.78
CA VAL A 55 -5.92 -4.09 1.03
C VAL A 55 -5.50 -3.66 -0.36
N ALA A 56 -4.44 -2.86 -0.50
CA ALA A 56 -4.01 -2.37 -1.81
C ALA A 56 -3.67 -3.53 -2.78
N ILE A 57 -2.97 -4.57 -2.32
CA ILE A 57 -2.61 -5.72 -3.15
C ILE A 57 -3.86 -6.52 -3.54
N LYS A 58 -4.71 -6.87 -2.57
CA LYS A 58 -5.90 -7.69 -2.82
C LYS A 58 -6.91 -6.96 -3.71
N SER A 59 -7.09 -5.66 -3.50
CA SER A 59 -7.95 -4.83 -4.36
C SER A 59 -7.39 -4.70 -5.78
N CYS A 60 -6.08 -4.51 -5.93
CA CYS A 60 -5.44 -4.46 -7.25
C CYS A 60 -5.60 -5.79 -8.00
N PHE A 61 -5.46 -6.91 -7.29
CA PHE A 61 -5.67 -8.25 -7.85
C PHE A 61 -7.10 -8.44 -8.37
N ILE A 62 -8.12 -8.07 -7.59
CA ILE A 62 -9.52 -8.15 -8.03
C ILE A 62 -9.75 -7.31 -9.28
N VAL A 63 -9.32 -6.04 -9.29
CA VAL A 63 -9.51 -5.19 -10.47
C VAL A 63 -8.89 -5.79 -11.73
N ARG A 64 -7.74 -6.47 -11.61
CA ARG A 64 -7.08 -7.11 -12.75
C ARG A 64 -7.75 -8.40 -13.20
N ASN A 65 -8.31 -9.17 -12.28
CA ASN A 65 -8.87 -10.48 -12.57
C ASN A 65 -10.36 -10.41 -12.99
N SER A 66 -11.09 -9.40 -12.52
CA SER A 66 -12.56 -9.34 -12.59
C SER A 66 -13.13 -8.51 -13.75
N ASN A 67 -12.43 -8.43 -14.89
CA ASN A 67 -12.78 -7.53 -16.02
C ASN A 67 -14.20 -7.73 -16.62
N LYS A 68 -14.94 -8.77 -16.22
CA LYS A 68 -16.32 -9.03 -16.66
C LYS A 68 -17.30 -9.32 -15.51
N ASP A 69 -16.84 -9.28 -14.27
CA ASP A 69 -17.65 -9.68 -13.12
C ASP A 69 -18.47 -8.51 -12.59
N THR A 70 -19.59 -8.83 -11.96
CA THR A 70 -20.40 -7.89 -11.20
C THR A 70 -19.68 -7.52 -9.89
N PHE A 71 -20.01 -6.35 -9.32
CA PHE A 71 -19.42 -5.93 -8.05
C PHE A 71 -19.69 -6.93 -6.91
N VAL A 72 -20.85 -7.62 -6.92
CA VAL A 72 -21.19 -8.66 -5.95
C VAL A 72 -20.25 -9.86 -6.05
N GLU A 73 -19.84 -10.24 -7.27
CA GLU A 73 -18.87 -11.31 -7.49
C GLU A 73 -17.47 -10.90 -7.03
N GLN A 74 -17.08 -9.64 -7.27
CA GLN A 74 -15.83 -9.08 -6.75
C GLN A 74 -15.77 -9.09 -5.21
N ILE A 75 -16.89 -8.79 -4.52
CA ILE A 75 -16.98 -8.92 -3.06
C ILE A 75 -16.76 -10.37 -2.62
N LYS A 76 -17.39 -11.34 -3.29
CA LYS A 76 -17.21 -12.77 -2.97
C LYS A 76 -15.77 -13.24 -3.22
N GLU A 77 -15.13 -12.73 -4.26
CA GLU A 77 -13.71 -13.00 -4.51
C GLU A 77 -12.85 -12.40 -3.40
N TYR A 78 -13.10 -11.14 -3.00
CA TYR A 78 -12.41 -10.49 -1.90
C TYR A 78 -12.55 -11.26 -0.58
N GLU A 79 -13.74 -11.72 -0.24
CA GLU A 79 -14.00 -12.52 0.95
C GLU A 79 -13.14 -13.80 0.97
N LYS A 80 -13.00 -14.49 -0.17
CA LYS A 80 -12.11 -15.65 -0.29
C LYS A 80 -10.65 -15.26 -0.07
N LEU A 81 -10.22 -14.10 -0.57
CA LEU A 81 -8.85 -13.60 -0.36
C LEU A 81 -8.59 -13.25 1.11
N LEU A 82 -9.57 -12.70 1.83
CA LEU A 82 -9.46 -12.39 3.26
C LEU A 82 -9.24 -13.63 4.13
N ASN A 83 -9.78 -14.78 3.73
CA ASN A 83 -9.56 -16.06 4.43
C ASN A 83 -8.09 -16.54 4.34
N SER A 84 -7.28 -15.93 3.48
CA SER A 84 -5.84 -16.18 3.40
C SER A 84 -5.06 -15.01 4.03
N SER A 85 -4.27 -15.29 5.06
CA SER A 85 -3.40 -14.31 5.74
C SER A 85 -2.09 -14.01 4.98
N ASN A 86 -2.11 -14.12 3.66
CA ASN A 86 -0.98 -13.86 2.79
C ASN A 86 -1.36 -12.92 1.64
N ILE A 87 -0.33 -12.45 0.93
CA ILE A 87 -0.44 -11.56 -0.23
C ILE A 87 0.13 -12.21 -1.50
N ASN A 88 0.08 -13.54 -1.61
CA ASN A 88 0.72 -14.28 -2.71
C ASN A 88 0.14 -13.92 -4.09
N GLN A 89 -1.05 -13.31 -4.11
CA GLN A 89 -1.70 -12.77 -5.31
C GLN A 89 -0.84 -11.70 -5.99
N ILE A 90 0.08 -11.04 -5.28
CA ILE A 90 1.02 -10.09 -5.89
C ILE A 90 1.88 -10.75 -6.99
N ASN A 91 2.13 -12.05 -6.91
CA ASN A 91 2.95 -12.75 -7.89
C ASN A 91 2.25 -12.87 -9.26
N THR A 92 0.91 -12.84 -9.29
CA THR A 92 0.12 -12.93 -10.53
C THR A 92 -0.15 -11.55 -11.14
N LEU A 93 0.25 -10.47 -10.47
CA LEU A 93 0.11 -9.12 -11.00
C LEU A 93 1.23 -8.80 -12.00
N GLU A 94 0.85 -8.13 -13.09
CA GLU A 94 1.78 -7.54 -14.05
C GLU A 94 1.86 -6.02 -13.85
N PHE A 95 3.08 -5.53 -13.63
CA PHE A 95 3.38 -4.12 -13.38
C PHE A 95 4.02 -3.47 -14.60
N TYR A 96 3.22 -3.16 -15.62
CA TYR A 96 3.68 -2.62 -16.91
C TYR A 96 4.43 -1.27 -16.84
N TYR A 97 4.38 -0.55 -15.71
CA TYR A 97 5.15 0.69 -15.52
C TYR A 97 6.52 0.46 -14.87
N LEU A 98 6.82 -0.77 -14.45
CA LEU A 98 8.06 -1.10 -13.75
C LEU A 98 9.07 -1.85 -14.63
N ASP A 99 8.69 -2.25 -15.85
CA ASP A 99 9.55 -2.97 -16.80
C ASP A 99 10.36 -4.10 -16.11
N ASP A 100 11.69 -3.99 -16.11
CA ASP A 100 12.61 -4.98 -15.53
C ASP A 100 12.55 -5.09 -13.99
N PHE A 101 11.97 -4.08 -13.31
CA PHE A 101 11.89 -4.03 -11.84
C PHE A 101 10.67 -4.74 -11.26
N ASN A 102 9.86 -5.41 -12.08
CA ASN A 102 8.61 -6.04 -11.68
C ASN A 102 8.83 -7.11 -10.56
N GLU A 103 9.79 -8.00 -10.74
CA GLU A 103 10.09 -9.06 -9.74
C GLU A 103 10.75 -8.51 -8.47
N ASP A 104 11.59 -7.48 -8.60
CA ASP A 104 12.19 -6.82 -7.45
C ASP A 104 11.13 -6.09 -6.62
N PHE A 105 10.19 -5.38 -7.27
CA PHE A 105 9.05 -4.75 -6.62
C PHE A 105 8.19 -5.77 -5.85
N LYS A 106 7.83 -6.89 -6.49
CA LYS A 106 7.08 -7.98 -5.83
C LYS A 106 7.83 -8.49 -4.61
N THR A 107 9.15 -8.67 -4.73
CA THR A 107 10.01 -9.15 -3.65
C THR A 107 10.05 -8.19 -2.48
N GLU A 108 10.24 -6.89 -2.73
CA GLU A 108 10.25 -5.86 -1.70
C GLU A 108 8.89 -5.69 -1.02
N ALA A 109 7.79 -5.70 -1.78
CA ALA A 109 6.44 -5.67 -1.21
C ALA A 109 6.17 -6.87 -0.29
N LYS A 110 6.62 -8.08 -0.68
CA LYS A 110 6.53 -9.29 0.15
C LYS A 110 7.38 -9.19 1.42
N LYS A 111 8.62 -8.71 1.32
CA LYS A 111 9.49 -8.48 2.49
C LYS A 111 8.87 -7.48 3.46
N LEU A 112 8.34 -6.39 2.93
CA LEU A 112 7.69 -5.33 3.71
C LEU A 112 6.45 -5.85 4.44
N TYR A 113 5.55 -6.54 3.73
CA TYR A 113 4.39 -7.19 4.36
C TYR A 113 4.80 -8.23 5.41
N GLY A 114 5.83 -9.04 5.14
CA GLY A 114 6.35 -10.02 6.08
C GLY A 114 6.92 -9.38 7.35
N PHE A 115 7.64 -8.25 7.22
CA PHE A 115 8.09 -7.46 8.35
C PHE A 115 6.92 -6.91 9.17
N LEU A 116 5.96 -6.26 8.53
CA LEU A 116 4.80 -5.66 9.19
C LEU A 116 3.91 -6.71 9.88
N SER A 117 3.86 -7.92 9.33
CA SER A 117 3.11 -9.05 9.90
C SER A 117 3.60 -9.48 11.29
N LYS A 118 4.86 -9.15 11.66
CA LYS A 118 5.39 -9.35 13.01
C LYS A 118 4.67 -8.49 14.06
N TYR A 119 3.95 -7.46 13.63
CA TYR A 119 3.28 -6.49 14.49
C TYR A 119 1.76 -6.70 14.65
N THR A 120 1.21 -7.73 14.01
CA THR A 120 -0.24 -8.05 14.02
C THR A 120 -0.74 -8.43 15.41
N HIS A 121 0.03 -9.26 16.11
CA HIS A 121 -0.25 -9.70 17.48
C HIS A 121 0.88 -9.27 18.41
N ALA A 122 0.62 -9.28 19.71
CA ALA A 122 1.63 -9.15 20.76
C ALA A 122 2.58 -10.35 20.72
N SER A 123 3.51 -10.34 19.77
CA SER A 123 4.51 -11.39 19.57
C SER A 123 5.64 -11.25 20.58
N SER A 124 6.37 -12.35 20.81
CA SER A 124 7.61 -12.33 21.61
C SER A 124 8.59 -11.27 21.09
N TYR A 125 8.65 -11.09 19.76
CA TYR A 125 9.41 -10.03 19.13
C TYR A 125 9.00 -8.64 19.61
N GLN A 126 7.70 -8.30 19.59
CA GLN A 126 7.21 -7.00 20.07
C GLN A 126 7.46 -6.79 21.57
N LEU A 127 7.34 -7.84 22.38
CA LEU A 127 7.59 -7.75 23.83
C LEU A 127 9.06 -7.48 24.12
N MET A 128 9.98 -8.18 23.45
CA MET A 128 11.42 -7.96 23.58
C MET A 128 11.83 -6.57 23.09
N GLU A 129 11.27 -6.11 21.97
CA GLU A 129 11.51 -4.76 21.45
C GLU A 129 11.10 -3.68 22.47
N ARG A 130 9.93 -3.84 23.11
CA ARG A 130 9.45 -2.93 24.16
C ARG A 130 10.31 -2.97 25.41
N LEU A 131 10.72 -4.15 25.87
CA LEU A 131 11.61 -4.31 27.02
C LEU A 131 12.94 -3.60 26.77
N ASN A 132 13.56 -3.84 25.61
CA ASN A 132 14.83 -3.22 25.23
C ASN A 132 14.73 -1.69 25.16
N ARG A 133 13.63 -1.16 24.60
CA ARG A 133 13.36 0.28 24.56
C ARG A 133 13.17 0.87 25.95
N ASN A 134 12.43 0.18 26.82
CA ASN A 134 12.20 0.65 28.18
C ASN A 134 13.52 0.74 28.98
N ILE A 135 14.43 -0.23 28.83
CA ILE A 135 15.75 -0.24 29.47
C ILE A 135 16.57 1.02 29.13
N ILE A 136 16.46 1.53 27.90
CA ILE A 136 17.16 2.76 27.46
C ILE A 136 16.31 4.03 27.63
N GLY A 137 15.24 3.98 28.42
CA GLY A 137 14.37 5.12 28.71
C GLY A 137 13.46 5.55 27.55
N ARG A 138 13.26 4.71 26.54
CA ARG A 138 12.37 4.97 25.40
C ARG A 138 11.00 4.37 25.67
N THR A 139 9.98 5.21 25.71
CA THR A 139 8.58 4.81 25.91
C THR A 139 7.70 5.39 24.81
N ILE A 140 6.44 4.96 24.77
CA ILE A 140 5.43 5.49 23.84
C ILE A 140 5.33 7.02 24.04
N GLY A 141 5.43 7.77 22.96
CA GLY A 141 5.45 9.24 22.98
C GLY A 141 6.80 9.88 23.36
N PHE A 142 7.81 9.09 23.74
CA PHE A 142 9.17 9.54 24.09
C PHE A 142 10.24 8.78 23.30
N GLU A 143 9.97 8.55 22.02
CA GLU A 143 10.86 7.88 21.08
C GLU A 143 12.05 8.78 20.71
N GLY A 144 13.17 8.18 20.30
CA GLY A 144 14.34 8.92 19.82
C GLY A 144 14.24 9.25 18.35
N THR A 145 15.18 10.07 17.88
CA THR A 145 15.28 10.45 16.46
C THR A 145 15.53 9.25 15.55
N LYS A 146 16.17 8.19 16.06
CA LYS A 146 16.42 6.96 15.32
C LYS A 146 15.12 6.22 15.05
N GLU A 147 14.32 5.99 16.07
CA GLU A 147 13.04 5.26 15.99
C GLU A 147 12.05 6.01 15.08
N LEU A 148 12.00 7.34 15.19
CA LEU A 148 11.17 8.17 14.32
C LEU A 148 11.59 8.07 12.84
N LYS A 149 12.90 8.06 12.56
CA LYS A 149 13.41 7.86 11.19
C LYS A 149 13.10 6.47 10.66
N GLU A 150 13.24 5.43 11.48
CA GLU A 150 12.91 4.05 11.10
C GLU A 150 11.41 3.90 10.78
N LEU A 151 10.53 4.49 11.59
CA LEU A 151 9.09 4.52 11.32
C LEU A 151 8.79 5.29 10.03
N ASN A 152 9.35 6.48 9.86
CA ASN A 152 9.13 7.30 8.66
C ASN A 152 9.57 6.59 7.39
N ASN A 153 10.75 5.97 7.39
CA ASN A 153 11.25 5.18 6.26
C ASN A 153 10.32 4.00 5.95
N THR A 154 9.72 3.39 6.97
CA THR A 154 8.76 2.30 6.79
C THR A 154 7.46 2.81 6.16
N ILE A 155 6.93 3.94 6.64
CA ILE A 155 5.74 4.60 6.07
C ILE A 155 5.97 4.94 4.59
N GLU A 156 7.11 5.56 4.27
CA GLU A 156 7.48 5.96 2.91
C GLU A 156 7.50 4.76 1.95
N LYS A 157 8.10 3.64 2.36
CA LYS A 157 8.14 2.41 1.56
C LYS A 157 6.75 1.82 1.33
N VAL A 158 5.91 1.79 2.36
CA VAL A 158 4.53 1.28 2.23
C VAL A 158 3.72 2.16 1.30
N TYR A 159 3.78 3.48 1.45
CA TYR A 159 3.08 4.40 0.56
C TYR A 159 3.56 4.31 -0.88
N SER A 160 4.86 4.11 -1.10
CA SER A 160 5.41 3.88 -2.44
C SER A 160 4.80 2.64 -3.10
N VAL A 161 4.70 1.52 -2.37
CA VAL A 161 4.02 0.30 -2.85
C VAL A 161 2.55 0.57 -3.16
N VAL A 162 1.83 1.26 -2.26
CA VAL A 162 0.41 1.58 -2.42
C VAL A 162 0.17 2.46 -3.65
N ILE A 163 1.02 3.47 -3.89
CA ILE A 163 0.93 4.35 -5.06
C ILE A 163 1.09 3.55 -6.36
N VAL A 164 2.08 2.65 -6.42
CA VAL A 164 2.27 1.77 -7.59
C VAL A 164 1.01 0.92 -7.82
N LEU A 165 0.41 0.36 -6.78
CA LEU A 165 -0.81 -0.43 -6.88
C LEU A 165 -2.02 0.40 -7.32
N ILE A 166 -2.15 1.64 -6.84
CA ILE A 166 -3.19 2.59 -7.29
C ILE A 166 -3.09 2.80 -8.80
N PHE A 167 -1.90 3.08 -9.32
CA PHE A 167 -1.70 3.32 -10.76
C PHE A 167 -1.97 2.08 -11.61
N HIS A 168 -1.76 0.88 -11.08
CA HIS A 168 -2.08 -0.37 -11.78
C HIS A 168 -3.53 -0.84 -11.58
N SER A 169 -4.31 -0.15 -10.74
CA SER A 169 -5.73 -0.43 -10.48
C SER A 169 -6.67 0.48 -11.24
N VAL A 170 -6.15 1.36 -12.10
CA VAL A 170 -6.93 2.25 -12.96
C VAL A 170 -6.55 2.06 -14.42
N ALA A 171 -7.37 2.57 -15.33
CA ALA A 171 -7.07 2.52 -16.75
C ALA A 171 -5.77 3.29 -17.07
N GLN A 172 -4.99 2.78 -18.03
CA GLN A 172 -3.61 3.23 -18.28
C GLN A 172 -3.45 4.71 -18.64
N TYR A 173 -4.49 5.32 -19.22
CA TYR A 173 -4.45 6.76 -19.52
C TYR A 173 -4.49 7.63 -18.27
N VAL A 174 -5.03 7.15 -17.13
CA VAL A 174 -5.13 7.93 -15.89
C VAL A 174 -3.75 8.18 -15.28
N PRO A 175 -2.90 7.15 -15.04
CA PRO A 175 -1.52 7.38 -14.64
C PRO A 175 -0.73 8.10 -15.73
N GLY A 176 -1.01 7.83 -17.00
CA GLY A 176 -0.47 8.57 -18.13
C GLY A 176 -0.61 10.08 -17.93
N ASP A 177 -1.85 10.58 -17.80
CA ASP A 177 -2.13 12.01 -17.61
C ASP A 177 -1.50 12.59 -16.33
N PHE A 178 -1.32 11.78 -15.28
CA PHE A 178 -0.69 12.21 -14.01
C PHE A 178 0.84 12.23 -14.07
N LEU A 179 1.43 11.38 -14.92
CA LEU A 179 2.87 11.16 -15.06
C LEU A 179 3.42 11.77 -16.36
N VAL A 180 2.74 12.73 -17.00
CA VAL A 180 3.31 13.48 -18.13
C VAL A 180 3.68 14.90 -17.68
N GLU A 181 4.88 15.37 -18.02
CA GLU A 181 5.23 16.79 -17.91
C GLU A 181 4.40 17.65 -18.89
N GLN A 182 4.33 18.97 -18.69
CA GLN A 182 3.64 19.90 -19.61
C GLN A 182 4.13 19.84 -21.07
N THR A 183 5.27 19.19 -21.33
CA THR A 183 5.92 18.99 -22.62
C THR A 183 5.51 17.71 -23.36
N GLY A 184 4.68 16.84 -22.77
CA GLY A 184 4.22 15.61 -23.41
C GLY A 184 5.17 14.40 -23.29
N LYS A 185 6.30 14.53 -22.57
CA LYS A 185 7.21 13.41 -22.28
C LYS A 185 6.75 12.63 -21.04
N ARG A 186 6.66 11.29 -21.17
CA ARG A 186 6.32 10.37 -20.07
C ARG A 186 7.40 10.40 -18.98
N LEU A 187 7.02 10.60 -17.73
CA LEU A 187 7.89 10.50 -16.55
C LEU A 187 8.14 9.03 -16.19
N ILE A 188 8.88 8.32 -17.03
CA ILE A 188 9.39 6.97 -16.73
C ILE A 188 10.30 7.01 -15.48
N GLY A 189 10.89 8.16 -15.16
CA GLY A 189 11.83 8.32 -14.04
C GLY A 189 11.22 8.44 -12.63
N ILE A 190 9.94 8.80 -12.44
CA ILE A 190 9.42 9.03 -11.07
C ILE A 190 9.13 7.72 -10.34
N LEU A 191 8.59 6.71 -11.02
CA LEU A 191 8.37 5.39 -10.40
C LEU A 191 9.68 4.65 -10.11
N GLN A 192 10.73 4.93 -10.89
CA GLN A 192 12.10 4.45 -10.64
C GLN A 192 12.79 5.19 -9.48
N ASN A 193 12.41 6.45 -9.22
CA ASN A 193 12.97 7.30 -8.15
C ASN A 193 12.16 7.28 -6.84
N LEU A 194 11.02 6.59 -6.77
CA LEU A 194 10.46 6.20 -5.48
C LEU A 194 11.48 5.26 -4.85
N ASN A 195 11.96 5.54 -3.63
CA ASN A 195 12.98 4.83 -2.84
C ASN A 195 12.64 3.34 -2.55
N ILE A 196 12.25 2.58 -3.57
CA ILE A 196 11.91 1.18 -3.54
C ILE A 196 13.17 0.34 -3.77
N PHE A 197 14.21 0.91 -4.39
CA PHE A 197 15.50 0.27 -4.63
C PHE A 197 16.64 1.06 -3.96
N PRO A 198 17.56 0.40 -3.22
CA PRO A 198 18.80 1.01 -2.74
C PRO A 198 19.80 1.28 -3.88
#